data_AF-J3QNA5-F1
#
_entry.id   AF-J3QNA5-F1
#
_cell.length_a   1.000
_cell.length_b   1.000
_cell.length_c   1.000
_cell.angle_alpha   90.00
_cell.angle_beta   90.00
_cell.angle_gamma   90.00
#
_symmetry.space_group_name_H-M   'P 1'
#
loop_
_entity.id
_entity.type
_entity.pdbx_description
1 polymer ?
#
loop_
_entity_poly.entity_id
_entity_poly.type
_entity_poly.pdbx_seq_one_letter_code
_entity_poly.pdbx_strand_id
1 'polypeptide(L)'
;MEKFKKKVHQLAMTVVSFHQVEYTFDRNVLSRLLNECRELLHEIIQRHLTAKSHGRVNNVFDHFSDCDFLAALYNPFGKFKPHLQKLCDGINKMLDEENI
;
A
#
# COMPACT_ATOMS: atom_id res chain seq x y z
N MET A 1 -1.55 -17.11 -1.59
CA MET A 1 -1.04 -16.33 -2.74
C MET A 1 -2.15 -15.59 -3.48
N GLU A 2 -3.15 -16.27 -4.07
CA GLU A 2 -4.21 -15.57 -4.83
C GLU A 2 -5.01 -14.53 -4.02
N LYS A 3 -5.31 -14.81 -2.74
CA LYS A 3 -5.92 -13.81 -1.85
C LYS A 3 -5.04 -12.57 -1.66
N PHE A 4 -3.73 -12.76 -1.55
CA PHE A 4 -2.77 -11.66 -1.41
C PHE A 4 -2.71 -10.82 -2.69
N LYS A 5 -2.62 -11.44 -3.86
CA LYS A 5 -2.67 -10.72 -5.15
C LYS A 5 -3.93 -9.87 -5.28
N LYS A 6 -5.11 -10.44 -5.03
CA LYS A 6 -6.37 -9.69 -5.05
C LYS A 6 -6.39 -8.52 -4.07
N LYS A 7 -5.78 -8.69 -2.89
CA LYS A 7 -5.68 -7.63 -1.88
C LYS A 7 -4.71 -6.53 -2.29
N VAL A 8 -3.57 -6.88 -2.89
CA VAL A 8 -2.60 -5.92 -3.44
C VAL A 8 -3.20 -5.14 -4.61
N HIS A 9 -3.95 -5.80 -5.49
CA HIS A 9 -4.68 -5.14 -6.57
C HIS A 9 -5.72 -4.13 -6.02
N GLN A 10 -6.51 -4.54 -5.01
CA GLN A 10 -7.43 -3.63 -4.31
C GLN A 10 -6.71 -2.43 -3.68
N LEU A 11 -5.57 -2.67 -3.02
CA LEU A 11 -4.73 -1.64 -2.42
C LEU A 11 -4.23 -0.66 -3.49
N ALA A 12 -3.71 -1.15 -4.61
CA ALA A 12 -3.23 -0.35 -5.73
C ALA A 12 -4.32 0.57 -6.29
N MET A 13 -5.51 0.03 -6.57
CA MET A 13 -6.67 0.82 -7.02
C MET A 13 -7.06 1.89 -5.99
N THR A 14 -7.04 1.56 -4.69
CA THR A 14 -7.41 2.49 -3.62
C THR A 14 -6.39 3.63 -3.50
N VAL A 15 -5.09 3.33 -3.59
CA VAL A 15 -4.02 4.32 -3.56
C VAL A 15 -4.19 5.36 -4.66
N VAL A 16 -4.48 4.90 -5.89
CA VAL A 16 -4.72 5.78 -7.04
C VAL A 16 -6.02 6.57 -6.87
N SER A 17 -7.11 5.91 -6.46
CA SER A 17 -8.41 6.56 -6.30
C SER A 17 -8.36 7.71 -5.29
N PHE A 18 -7.68 7.53 -4.16
CA PHE A 18 -7.50 8.57 -3.14
C PHE A 18 -6.68 9.77 -3.62
N HIS A 19 -5.86 9.61 -4.65
CA HIS A 19 -5.11 10.71 -5.27
C HIS A 19 -5.91 11.39 -6.39
N GLN A 20 -6.63 10.61 -7.20
CA GLN A 20 -7.35 11.11 -8.36
C GLN A 20 -8.70 11.76 -8.02
N VAL A 21 -9.32 11.37 -6.90
CA VAL A 21 -10.63 11.88 -6.49
C VAL A 21 -10.47 12.73 -5.24
N GLU A 22 -10.71 14.04 -5.39
CA GLU A 22 -10.58 15.00 -4.29
C GLU A 22 -11.48 14.61 -3.10
N TYR A 23 -10.97 14.88 -1.88
CA TYR A 23 -11.67 14.67 -0.60
C TYR A 23 -12.08 13.22 -0.28
N THR A 24 -11.55 12.23 -1.00
CA THR A 24 -11.85 10.80 -0.72
C THR A 24 -10.82 10.10 0.17
N PHE A 25 -9.64 10.70 0.37
CA PHE A 25 -8.56 10.08 1.14
C PHE A 25 -8.97 9.80 2.59
N ASP A 26 -8.86 8.52 2.98
CA ASP A 26 -8.98 8.07 4.36
C ASP A 26 -7.75 7.23 4.76
N ARG A 27 -6.92 7.80 5.64
CA ARG A 27 -5.71 7.14 6.17
C ARG A 27 -6.00 5.82 6.87
N ASN A 28 -7.15 5.69 7.54
CA ASN A 28 -7.50 4.46 8.27
C ASN A 28 -7.86 3.34 7.32
N VAL A 29 -8.57 3.65 6.22
CA VAL A 29 -8.88 2.68 5.16
C VAL A 29 -7.61 2.15 4.54
N LEU A 30 -6.67 3.04 4.18
CA LEU A 30 -5.42 2.64 3.55
C LEU A 30 -4.49 1.88 4.52
N SER A 31 -4.37 2.35 5.76
CA SER A 31 -3.64 1.66 6.82
C SER A 31 -4.19 0.25 7.06
N ARG A 32 -5.51 0.08 7.11
CA ARG A 32 -6.15 -1.24 7.25
C ARG A 32 -5.82 -2.16 6.07
N LEU A 33 -5.93 -1.67 4.83
CA LEU A 33 -5.61 -2.48 3.65
C LEU A 33 -4.14 -2.94 3.63
N LEU A 34 -3.23 -2.07 4.03
CA LEU A 34 -1.81 -2.41 4.18
C LEU A 34 -1.58 -3.49 5.24
N ASN A 35 -2.26 -3.37 6.40
CA ASN A 35 -2.18 -4.39 7.44
C ASN A 35 -2.80 -5.73 7.00
N GLU A 36 -3.90 -5.72 6.23
CA GLU A 36 -4.45 -6.95 5.63
C GLU A 36 -3.45 -7.61 4.66
N CYS A 37 -2.73 -6.82 3.85
CA CYS A 37 -1.63 -7.32 3.03
C CYS A 37 -0.49 -7.91 3.87
N ARG A 38 -0.12 -7.28 4.99
CA ARG A 38 0.91 -7.76 5.92
C ARG A 38 0.57 -9.14 6.46
N GLU A 39 -0.63 -9.32 7.00
CA GLU A 39 -1.06 -10.59 7.59
C GLU A 39 -1.14 -11.70 6.53
N LEU A 40 -1.70 -11.42 5.35
CA LEU A 40 -1.73 -12.38 4.24
C LEU A 40 -0.32 -12.79 3.81
N LEU A 41 0.65 -11.87 3.82
CA LEU A 41 2.02 -12.17 3.46
C LEU A 41 2.71 -13.00 4.56
N HIS A 42 2.46 -12.74 5.84
CA HIS A 42 2.91 -13.60 6.94
C HIS A 42 2.38 -15.02 6.82
N GLU A 43 1.08 -15.19 6.52
CA GLU A 43 0.49 -16.51 6.29
C GLU A 43 1.19 -17.28 5.16
N ILE A 44 1.55 -16.59 4.07
CA ILE A 44 2.23 -17.19 2.91
C ILE A 44 3.64 -17.67 3.27
N ILE A 45 4.39 -16.88 4.03
CA ILE A 45 5.81 -17.16 4.29
C ILE A 45 6.07 -18.02 5.54
N GLN A 46 5.06 -18.19 6.40
CA GLN A 46 5.17 -18.80 7.73
C GLN A 46 5.92 -20.14 7.77
N ARG A 47 5.74 -20.99 6.76
CA ARG A 47 6.32 -22.35 6.74
C ARG A 47 7.67 -22.46 6.02
N HIS A 48 8.11 -21.39 5.38
CA HIS A 48 9.21 -21.44 4.41
C HIS A 48 10.30 -20.41 4.65
N LEU A 49 10.04 -19.38 5.46
CA LEU A 49 11.00 -18.34 5.78
C LEU A 49 11.29 -18.25 7.28
N THR A 50 12.39 -17.57 7.60
CA THR A 50 12.87 -17.39 8.98
C THR A 50 12.24 -16.17 9.64
N ALA A 51 12.34 -16.08 10.97
CA ALA A 51 11.91 -14.91 11.74
C ALA A 51 12.51 -13.59 11.22
N LYS A 52 13.72 -13.62 10.65
CA LYS A 52 14.34 -12.46 10.00
C LYS A 52 13.52 -11.95 8.82
N SER A 53 12.93 -12.84 8.01
CA SER A 53 12.04 -12.44 6.92
C SER A 53 10.74 -11.85 7.45
N HIS A 54 10.15 -12.41 8.51
CA HIS A 54 8.98 -11.83 9.17
C HIS A 54 9.26 -10.42 9.69
N GLY A 55 10.43 -10.20 10.31
CA GLY A 55 10.85 -8.86 10.76
C GLY A 55 10.95 -7.85 9.61
N ARG A 56 11.39 -8.28 8.42
CA ARG A 56 11.42 -7.42 7.21
C ARG A 56 10.01 -7.04 6.75
N VAL A 57 9.07 -7.97 6.81
CA VAL A 57 7.67 -7.74 6.46
C VAL A 57 7.07 -6.70 7.40
N ASN A 58 7.23 -6.88 8.71
CA ASN A 58 6.79 -5.90 9.71
C ASN A 58 7.39 -4.53 9.44
N ASN A 59 8.72 -4.43 9.31
CA ASN A 59 9.38 -3.15 9.09
C ASN A 59 8.84 -2.36 7.88
N VAL A 60 8.50 -3.06 6.78
CA VAL A 60 7.92 -2.43 5.59
C VAL A 60 6.50 -1.95 5.86
N PHE A 61 5.63 -2.84 6.35
CA PHE A 61 4.22 -2.52 6.53
C PHE A 61 3.95 -1.58 7.70
N ASP A 62 4.74 -1.63 8.77
CA ASP A 62 4.65 -0.71 9.90
C ASP A 62 4.94 0.73 9.44
N HIS A 63 5.94 0.93 8.57
CA HIS A 63 6.23 2.25 8.01
C HIS A 63 5.13 2.75 7.08
N PHE A 64 4.71 1.93 6.11
CA PHE A 64 3.75 2.39 5.09
C PHE A 64 2.32 2.48 5.60
N SER A 65 1.95 1.73 6.65
CA SER A 65 0.62 1.80 7.27
C SER A 65 0.50 2.85 8.37
N ASP A 66 1.58 3.57 8.68
CA ASP A 66 1.55 4.66 9.65
C ASP A 66 0.63 5.79 9.19
N CYS A 67 -0.33 6.15 10.03
CA CYS A 67 -1.37 7.12 9.69
C CYS A 67 -0.82 8.55 9.48
N ASP A 68 0.28 8.90 10.13
CA ASP A 68 0.90 10.22 9.99
C ASP A 68 1.75 10.30 8.71
N PHE A 69 2.45 9.22 8.37
CA PHE A 69 3.10 9.05 7.07
C PHE A 69 2.07 9.18 5.93
N LEU A 70 0.96 8.43 6.00
CA LEU A 70 -0.09 8.49 4.99
C LEU A 70 -0.71 9.88 4.88
N ALA A 71 -0.98 10.54 6.01
CA ALA A 71 -1.49 11.91 6.02
C ALA A 71 -0.50 12.91 5.39
N ALA A 72 0.81 12.74 5.64
CA ALA A 72 1.85 13.57 5.03
C ALA A 72 1.96 13.31 3.51
N LEU A 73 1.87 12.06 3.08
CA LEU A 73 1.95 11.65 1.68
C LEU A 73 0.80 12.23 0.86
N TYR A 74 -0.44 12.17 1.39
CA TYR A 74 -1.66 12.65 0.73
C TYR A 74 -1.99 14.12 1.01
N ASN A 75 -1.12 14.87 1.70
CA ASN A 75 -1.34 16.30 1.91
C ASN A 75 -1.21 17.07 0.58
N PRO A 76 -2.30 17.68 0.06
CA PRO A 76 -2.30 18.37 -1.23
C PRO A 76 -1.47 19.65 -1.23
N PHE A 77 -1.13 20.18 -0.05
CA PHE A 77 -0.25 21.35 0.14
C PHE A 77 1.14 20.94 0.64
N GLY A 78 1.38 19.63 0.80
CA GLY A 78 2.64 19.09 1.28
C GLY A 78 3.68 18.93 0.17
N LYS A 79 4.95 18.82 0.58
CA LYS A 79 6.09 18.56 -0.33
C LYS A 79 5.99 17.24 -1.10
N PHE A 80 5.13 16.32 -0.65
CA PHE A 80 5.01 14.98 -1.22
C PHE A 80 4.04 14.88 -2.41
N LYS A 81 3.24 15.91 -2.70
CA LYS A 81 2.33 15.92 -3.86
C LYS A 81 2.96 15.46 -5.19
N PRO A 82 4.12 16.00 -5.64
CA PRO A 82 4.73 15.54 -6.89
C PRO A 82 5.25 14.10 -6.81
N HIS A 83 5.58 13.61 -5.62
CA HIS A 83 5.98 12.22 -5.40
C HIS A 83 4.78 11.28 -5.47
N LEU A 84 3.66 11.66 -4.84
CA LEU A 84 2.42 10.89 -4.89
C LEU A 84 1.88 10.78 -6.33
N GLN A 85 1.95 11.86 -7.12
CA GLN A 85 1.60 11.80 -8.55
C GLN A 85 2.42 10.73 -9.28
N LYS A 86 3.75 10.78 -9.18
CA LYS A 86 4.64 9.81 -9.84
C LYS A 86 4.42 8.38 -9.36
N LEU A 87 4.12 8.20 -8.08
CA LEU A 87 3.77 6.90 -7.51
C LEU A 87 2.48 6.37 -8.14
N CYS A 88 1.42 7.17 -8.20
CA CYS A 88 0.15 6.80 -8.82
C CYS A 88 0.29 6.53 -10.32
N ASP A 89 1.12 7.29 -11.04
CA ASP A 89 1.42 7.04 -12.45
C ASP A 89 2.06 5.66 -12.66
N GLY A 90 3.03 5.31 -11.80
CA GLY A 90 3.66 3.99 -11.82
C GLY A 90 2.69 2.86 -11.47
N ILE A 91 1.83 3.06 -10.46
CA ILE A 91 0.83 2.07 -10.07
C ILE A 91 -0.21 1.86 -11.18
N ASN A 92 -0.72 2.94 -11.80
CA ASN A 92 -1.63 2.84 -12.94
C ASN A 92 -1.01 2.06 -14.09
N LYS A 93 0.24 2.36 -14.43
CA LYS A 93 0.96 1.61 -15.47
C LYS A 93 1.02 0.11 -15.14
N MET A 94 1.30 -0.26 -13.89
CA MET A 94 1.33 -1.67 -13.48
C MET A 94 -0.07 -2.32 -13.53
N LEU A 95 -1.13 -1.57 -13.19
CA LEU A 95 -2.52 -2.03 -13.29
C LEU A 95 -2.93 -2.26 -14.75
N ASP A 96 -2.60 -1.31 -15.65
CA ASP A 96 -2.89 -1.38 -17.09
C ASP A 96 -2.18 -2.55 -17.77
N GLU A 97 -0.97 -2.89 -17.31
CA GLU A 97 -0.17 -4.02 -17.81
C GLU A 97 -0.48 -5.35 -17.11
N GLU A 98 -1.48 -5.39 -16.20
CA GLU A 98 -1.84 -6.56 -15.39
C GLU A 98 -0.67 -7.16 -14.58
N ASN A 99 0.27 -6.31 -14.18
CA ASN A 99 1.51 -6.67 -13.49
C ASN A 99 1.41 -6.57 -11.95
N ILE A 100 0.24 -6.23 -11.39
CA ILE A 100 0.00 -6.04 -9.95
C ILE A 100 -1.33 -6.59 -9.43
#